data_AF-A0A0T5ZEB6-F1
#
_entry.id   AF-A0A0T5ZEB6-F1
#
_cell.length_a   1.000
_cell.length_b   1.000
_cell.length_c   1.000
_cell.angle_alpha   90.00
_cell.angle_beta   90.00
_cell.angle_gamma   90.00
#
_symmetry.space_group_name_H-M   'P 1'
#
loop_
_entity.id
_entity.type
_entity.pdbx_description
1 polymer ?
#
loop_
_entity_poly.entity_id
_entity_poly.type
_entity_poly.pdbx_seq_one_letter_code
_entity_poly.pdbx_strand_id
1 'polypeptide(L)'
;MKTNNIIKDELLGRTLLSLLVIAGITFSAISFFILDEEIQEIFSYTEVTPIPTNICENGLCNFKDAKETSNHMFVQLEEELSKTQKVLKNEEFTNLKLVKNLPVKEPEVSGNKVTLFAEKDSFIREGVQNSNEGSNQVLRIMGTGPTNNRALIAFNQDDIQNVATGKTLESATLKLYIESNNQNWGDGQLINIHSFETDWQEGNGISTPVSNLLNPSDGVTWSCPTEADDCRNQWNGGKFDQNPTDSIWISNQVEGYWVKFDVTDDILDYLSSEENFGWIIMKSDENSEGQINIASREAQSHIPELVLVFSDD
;
A
#
# COMPACT_ATOMS: atom_id res chain seq x y z
N MET A 1 8.28 -44.95 -28.13
CA MET A 1 8.60 -44.94 -26.68
C MET A 1 8.29 -43.56 -26.07
N LYS A 2 7.06 -43.04 -26.24
CA LYS A 2 6.65 -41.67 -25.80
C LYS A 2 5.36 -41.65 -24.96
N THR A 3 4.70 -42.79 -24.78
CA THR A 3 3.33 -42.86 -24.22
C THR A 3 3.28 -43.02 -22.70
N ASN A 4 4.39 -43.43 -22.04
CA ASN A 4 4.42 -43.68 -20.60
C ASN A 4 4.66 -42.44 -19.72
N ASN A 5 5.04 -41.30 -20.31
CA ASN A 5 5.29 -40.06 -19.53
C ASN A 5 4.05 -39.17 -19.43
N ILE A 6 3.12 -39.27 -20.39
CA ILE A 6 1.90 -38.44 -20.43
C ILE A 6 0.99 -38.74 -19.22
N ILE A 7 0.86 -40.03 -18.86
CA ILE A 7 0.01 -40.48 -17.75
C ILE A 7 0.59 -40.06 -16.39
N LYS A 8 1.91 -39.93 -16.25
CA LYS A 8 2.54 -39.46 -15.00
C LYS A 8 2.37 -37.96 -14.78
N ASP A 9 2.47 -37.17 -15.85
CA ASP A 9 2.38 -35.71 -15.79
C ASP A 9 0.95 -35.22 -15.54
N GLU A 10 -0.05 -35.91 -16.10
CA GLU A 10 -1.48 -35.62 -15.86
C GLU A 10 -1.90 -36.00 -14.43
N LEU A 11 -1.36 -37.10 -13.90
CA LEU A 11 -1.57 -37.52 -12.51
C LEU A 11 -0.94 -36.52 -11.53
N LEU A 12 0.26 -35.99 -11.84
CA LEU A 12 0.92 -34.95 -11.05
C LEU A 12 0.13 -33.62 -11.05
N GLY A 13 -0.37 -33.19 -12.21
CA GLY A 13 -1.19 -31.98 -12.32
C GLY A 13 -2.51 -32.07 -11.54
N ARG A 14 -3.19 -33.22 -11.63
CA ARG A 14 -4.41 -33.49 -10.84
C ARG A 14 -4.13 -33.57 -9.34
N THR A 15 -2.98 -34.13 -8.94
CA THR A 15 -2.59 -34.21 -7.52
C THR A 15 -2.24 -32.83 -6.97
N LEU A 16 -1.62 -31.95 -7.76
CA LEU A 16 -1.31 -30.57 -7.36
C LEU A 16 -2.57 -29.71 -7.23
N LEU A 17 -3.51 -29.83 -8.18
CA LEU A 17 -4.79 -29.12 -8.14
C LEU A 17 -5.65 -29.62 -6.95
N SER A 18 -5.64 -30.93 -6.70
CA SER A 18 -6.32 -31.51 -5.54
C SER A 18 -5.67 -31.08 -4.22
N LEU A 19 -4.34 -30.94 -4.17
CA LEU A 19 -3.63 -30.41 -3.01
C LEU A 19 -3.95 -28.93 -2.76
N LEU A 20 -4.14 -28.12 -3.80
CA LEU A 20 -4.55 -26.72 -3.64
C LEU A 20 -5.98 -26.57 -3.12
N VAL A 21 -6.89 -27.47 -3.53
CA VAL A 21 -8.28 -27.51 -3.04
C VAL A 21 -8.38 -28.10 -1.62
N ILE A 22 -7.58 -29.13 -1.31
CA ILE A 22 -7.56 -29.79 0.01
C ILE A 22 -6.78 -28.97 1.05
N ALA A 23 -5.78 -28.18 0.63
CA ALA A 23 -4.97 -27.35 1.53
C ALA A 23 -5.72 -26.11 2.06
N GLY A 24 -6.98 -25.90 1.70
CA GLY A 24 -7.81 -24.86 2.31
C GLY A 24 -7.12 -23.50 2.31
N ILE A 25 -6.44 -23.14 1.21
CA ILE A 25 -5.93 -21.79 1.02
C ILE A 25 -7.15 -20.93 0.71
N THR A 26 -7.87 -20.56 1.76
CA THR A 26 -8.83 -19.48 1.74
C THR A 26 -8.03 -18.21 1.51
N PHE A 27 -7.87 -17.83 0.24
CA PHE A 27 -7.69 -16.41 -0.08
C PHE A 27 -8.97 -15.72 0.34
N SER A 28 -8.94 -15.18 1.56
CA SER A 28 -9.95 -14.27 2.05
C SER A 28 -10.07 -13.10 1.08
N ALA A 29 -11.27 -12.95 0.52
CA ALA A 29 -11.76 -11.81 -0.25
C ALA A 29 -11.16 -11.60 -1.66
N ILE A 30 -11.31 -12.58 -2.56
CA ILE A 30 -11.68 -12.24 -3.94
C ILE A 30 -12.83 -13.16 -4.35
N SER A 31 -14.05 -12.69 -4.10
CA SER A 31 -15.20 -13.15 -4.87
C SER A 31 -14.97 -12.69 -6.31
N PHE A 32 -14.44 -13.56 -7.15
CA PHE A 32 -14.58 -13.42 -8.60
C PHE A 32 -16.05 -13.64 -8.92
N PHE A 33 -16.84 -12.57 -8.91
CA PHE A 33 -18.05 -12.54 -9.73
C PHE A 33 -17.60 -12.22 -11.15
N ILE A 34 -17.51 -13.27 -11.95
CA ILE A 34 -18.33 -13.51 -13.14
C ILE A 34 -18.02 -14.95 -13.47
N LEU A 35 -19.04 -15.82 -13.45
CA LEU A 35 -19.36 -16.73 -14.55
C LEU A 35 -20.69 -17.42 -14.21
N ASP A 36 -21.54 -17.39 -15.22
CA ASP A 36 -22.97 -17.64 -15.29
C ASP A 36 -23.38 -19.07 -14.88
N GLU A 37 -24.67 -19.28 -14.60
CA GLU A 37 -25.29 -20.54 -14.13
C GLU A 37 -25.15 -21.73 -15.10
N GLU A 38 -24.55 -21.58 -16.29
CA GLU A 38 -24.48 -22.62 -17.32
C GLU A 38 -23.39 -23.69 -17.12
N ILE A 39 -22.48 -23.57 -16.13
CA ILE A 39 -21.39 -24.55 -15.92
C ILE A 39 -21.74 -25.64 -14.86
N GLN A 40 -23.01 -25.77 -14.45
CA GLN A 40 -23.43 -26.95 -13.68
C GLN A 40 -23.69 -28.18 -14.57
N GLU A 41 -23.92 -28.02 -15.88
CA GLU A 41 -24.17 -29.16 -16.79
C GLU A 41 -22.90 -29.86 -17.29
N ILE A 42 -21.71 -29.25 -17.15
CA ILE A 42 -20.45 -29.85 -17.64
C ILE A 42 -19.97 -31.01 -16.75
N PHE A 43 -20.47 -31.13 -15.52
CA PHE A 43 -20.05 -32.18 -14.58
C PHE A 43 -20.88 -33.46 -14.61
N SER A 44 -21.87 -33.59 -15.51
CA SER A 44 -22.75 -34.76 -15.56
C SER A 44 -22.83 -35.42 -16.94
N TYR A 45 -21.70 -35.78 -17.57
CA TYR A 45 -21.75 -36.73 -18.68
C TYR A 45 -20.57 -37.71 -18.65
N THR A 46 -20.91 -38.95 -18.28
CA THR A 46 -20.16 -40.16 -18.62
C THR A 46 -20.57 -40.58 -20.03
N GLU A 47 -19.77 -40.28 -21.05
CA GLU A 47 -19.55 -41.12 -22.24
C GLU A 47 -18.63 -40.44 -23.28
N VAL A 48 -18.15 -41.27 -24.19
CA VAL A 48 -16.92 -41.12 -24.98
C VAL A 48 -17.14 -40.29 -26.26
N THR A 49 -16.21 -39.35 -26.54
CA THR A 49 -15.94 -38.53 -27.77
C THR A 49 -16.73 -37.22 -28.02
N PRO A 50 -16.15 -36.21 -28.71
CA PRO A 50 -14.75 -35.73 -28.73
C PRO A 50 -14.55 -34.48 -27.85
N ILE A 51 -13.32 -34.29 -27.37
CA ILE A 51 -12.91 -33.12 -26.57
C ILE A 51 -13.15 -31.83 -27.37
N PRO A 52 -13.84 -30.81 -26.82
CA PRO A 52 -13.92 -29.50 -27.47
C PRO A 52 -12.51 -28.95 -27.66
N THR A 53 -12.24 -28.58 -28.90
CA THR A 53 -11.00 -27.97 -29.33
C THR A 53 -10.71 -26.69 -28.54
N ASN A 54 -9.56 -26.72 -27.87
CA ASN A 54 -8.77 -25.59 -27.40
C ASN A 54 -9.25 -24.89 -26.10
N ILE A 55 -8.36 -24.85 -25.11
CA ILE A 55 -8.42 -24.00 -23.89
C ILE A 55 -7.80 -22.60 -24.20
N CYS A 56 -7.49 -22.35 -25.46
CA CYS A 56 -6.85 -21.13 -25.96
C CYS A 56 -7.82 -19.98 -26.26
N GLU A 57 -9.13 -20.21 -26.32
CA GLU A 57 -10.13 -19.12 -26.51
C GLU A 57 -10.18 -18.16 -25.32
N ASN A 58 -9.79 -18.62 -24.12
CA ASN A 58 -9.75 -17.78 -22.92
C ASN A 58 -8.33 -17.30 -22.55
N GLY A 59 -7.38 -17.37 -23.50
CA GLY A 59 -6.07 -16.71 -23.37
C GLY A 59 -5.06 -17.41 -22.47
N LEU A 60 -5.30 -18.64 -21.99
CA LEU A 60 -4.36 -19.35 -21.12
C LEU A 60 -3.81 -20.61 -21.81
N CYS A 61 -2.75 -20.46 -22.61
CA CYS A 61 -2.07 -21.57 -23.25
C CYS A 61 -0.68 -21.80 -22.62
N ASN A 62 -0.33 -23.07 -22.40
CA ASN A 62 0.99 -23.48 -21.91
C ASN A 62 1.81 -24.08 -23.06
N PHE A 63 2.90 -23.42 -23.45
CA PHE A 63 3.77 -23.89 -24.54
C PHE A 63 5.04 -24.53 -23.98
N LYS A 64 5.23 -25.82 -24.28
CA LYS A 64 6.53 -26.50 -24.15
C LYS A 64 7.33 -26.23 -25.41
N ASP A 65 8.17 -25.21 -25.41
CA ASP A 65 9.45 -25.19 -26.14
C ASP A 65 10.23 -23.90 -25.83
N ALA A 66 10.95 -23.92 -24.70
CA ALA A 66 12.14 -23.12 -24.53
C ALA A 66 13.15 -23.96 -23.75
N LYS A 67 14.36 -24.13 -24.31
CA LYS A 67 15.52 -24.59 -23.55
C LYS A 67 15.87 -23.50 -22.54
N GLU A 68 15.17 -23.48 -21.43
CA GLU A 68 15.58 -22.94 -20.12
C GLU A 68 14.43 -23.16 -19.15
N THR A 69 14.75 -23.70 -17.98
CA THR A 69 13.78 -24.08 -16.97
C THR A 69 13.25 -22.84 -16.25
N SER A 70 12.13 -22.30 -16.71
CA SER A 70 11.25 -21.48 -15.90
C SER A 70 9.81 -21.56 -16.43
N ASN A 71 8.86 -21.85 -15.54
CA ASN A 71 7.44 -21.90 -15.86
C ASN A 71 6.93 -20.46 -16.03
N HIS A 72 6.75 -20.01 -17.27
CA HIS A 72 6.06 -18.75 -17.57
C HIS A 72 4.75 -19.03 -18.31
N MET A 73 3.70 -18.33 -17.89
CA MET A 73 2.36 -18.34 -18.49
C MET A 73 2.33 -17.30 -19.61
N PHE A 74 1.87 -17.69 -20.81
CA PHE A 74 1.77 -16.79 -21.96
C PHE A 74 0.31 -16.60 -22.36
N VAL A 75 -0.09 -15.34 -22.56
CA VAL A 75 -1.37 -14.96 -23.19
C VAL A 75 -1.05 -14.49 -24.61
N GLN A 76 -1.61 -15.14 -25.62
CA GLN A 76 -1.36 -14.82 -27.03
C GLN A 76 -2.59 -14.16 -27.66
N LEU A 77 -2.41 -12.98 -28.26
CA LEU A 77 -3.33 -12.35 -29.21
C LEU A 77 -2.83 -12.60 -30.64
N GLU A 78 -3.78 -12.84 -31.56
CA GLU A 78 -3.60 -13.42 -32.89
C GLU A 78 -2.59 -12.73 -33.85
N GLU A 79 -2.22 -13.50 -34.88
CA GLU A 79 -0.93 -13.53 -35.61
C GLU A 79 -0.62 -12.35 -36.57
N GLU A 80 -1.55 -11.47 -36.88
CA GLU A 80 -1.38 -10.48 -37.98
C GLU A 80 -0.65 -9.18 -37.57
N LEU A 81 -0.42 -8.92 -36.28
CA LEU A 81 0.34 -7.75 -35.79
C LEU A 81 1.87 -7.98 -35.70
N SER A 82 2.34 -9.13 -36.18
CA SER A 82 3.66 -9.73 -35.94
C SER A 82 4.90 -8.89 -36.32
N LYS A 83 4.80 -7.89 -37.20
CA LYS A 83 6.00 -7.20 -37.71
C LYS A 83 6.26 -5.84 -37.09
N THR A 84 5.24 -5.11 -36.65
CA THR A 84 5.42 -3.77 -36.05
C THR A 84 5.61 -3.84 -34.53
N GLN A 85 5.05 -4.84 -33.84
CA GLN A 85 5.19 -5.00 -32.39
C GLN A 85 6.48 -5.68 -31.92
N LYS A 86 7.27 -6.28 -32.83
CA LYS A 86 8.53 -6.92 -32.44
C LYS A 86 9.58 -5.93 -31.92
N VAL A 87 9.42 -4.65 -32.23
CA VAL A 87 10.25 -3.55 -31.70
C VAL A 87 9.71 -3.00 -30.38
N LEU A 88 8.38 -3.02 -30.17
CA LEU A 88 7.75 -2.56 -28.91
C LEU A 88 7.82 -3.60 -27.77
N LYS A 89 7.95 -4.89 -28.09
CA LYS A 89 7.86 -6.00 -27.11
C LYS A 89 9.05 -6.17 -26.15
N ASN A 90 10.19 -5.51 -26.36
CA ASN A 90 11.31 -5.57 -25.41
C ASN A 90 11.27 -4.46 -24.35
N GLU A 91 10.46 -3.40 -24.53
CA GLU A 91 10.39 -2.29 -23.57
C GLU A 91 9.12 -2.35 -22.69
N GLU A 92 8.02 -2.93 -23.16
CA GLU A 92 6.74 -2.86 -22.43
C GLU A 92 6.48 -3.98 -21.40
N PHE A 93 7.02 -5.19 -21.58
CA PHE A 93 6.84 -6.27 -20.57
C PHE A 93 7.77 -6.14 -19.35
N THR A 94 8.84 -5.33 -19.46
CA THR A 94 9.62 -4.86 -18.32
C THR A 94 8.87 -3.84 -17.45
N ASN A 95 7.74 -3.31 -17.93
CA ASN A 95 6.96 -2.26 -17.27
C ASN A 95 5.61 -2.75 -16.69
N LEU A 96 5.47 -4.04 -16.41
CA LEU A 96 4.39 -4.53 -15.54
C LEU A 96 4.61 -4.00 -14.11
N LYS A 97 4.28 -2.73 -13.89
CA LYS A 97 4.18 -2.15 -12.55
C LYS A 97 2.87 -2.65 -11.94
N LEU A 98 2.97 -3.31 -10.79
CA LEU A 98 1.82 -3.49 -9.91
C LEU A 98 1.36 -2.10 -9.48
N VAL A 99 0.27 -1.62 -10.07
CA VAL A 99 -0.38 -0.37 -9.66
C VAL A 99 -1.18 -0.67 -8.40
N LYS A 100 -0.89 0.07 -7.33
CA LYS A 100 -1.63 0.05 -6.09
C LYS A 100 -3.03 0.62 -6.32
N ASN A 101 -3.97 -0.24 -6.71
CA ASN A 101 -5.38 0.13 -6.93
C ASN A 101 -6.21 -0.10 -5.66
N LEU A 102 -5.84 0.56 -4.55
CA LEU A 102 -6.74 0.66 -3.41
C LEU A 102 -7.80 1.72 -3.73
N PRO A 103 -9.09 1.45 -3.49
CA PRO A 103 -10.12 2.47 -3.67
C PRO A 103 -9.83 3.64 -2.74
N VAL A 104 -9.75 4.85 -3.29
CA VAL A 104 -9.73 6.08 -2.50
C VAL A 104 -11.03 6.15 -1.74
N LYS A 105 -10.95 6.32 -0.41
CA LYS A 105 -12.14 6.42 0.41
C LYS A 105 -12.66 7.86 0.32
N GLU A 106 -13.90 8.00 -0.14
CA GLU A 106 -14.56 9.30 -0.30
C GLU A 106 -14.75 10.03 1.04
N PRO A 107 -14.71 11.37 1.06
CA PRO A 107 -15.02 12.18 2.24
C PRO A 107 -16.37 11.82 2.89
N GLU A 108 -16.38 11.68 4.22
CA GLU A 108 -17.60 11.46 5.00
C GLU A 108 -18.07 12.77 5.64
N VAL A 109 -19.30 13.19 5.34
CA VAL A 109 -19.90 14.44 5.86
C VAL A 109 -20.98 14.13 6.89
N SER A 110 -20.91 14.76 8.06
CA SER A 110 -21.88 14.62 9.14
C SER A 110 -22.11 15.97 9.83
N GLY A 111 -23.15 16.69 9.42
CA GLY A 111 -23.43 18.04 9.91
C GLY A 111 -22.33 19.02 9.52
N ASN A 112 -21.79 19.74 10.51
CA ASN A 112 -20.66 20.66 10.36
C ASN A 112 -19.29 19.97 10.38
N LYS A 113 -19.26 18.65 10.51
CA LYS A 113 -18.05 17.84 10.54
C LYS A 113 -17.84 17.12 9.22
N VAL A 114 -16.61 17.14 8.71
CA VAL A 114 -16.16 16.39 7.54
C VAL A 114 -14.99 15.50 7.95
N THR A 115 -14.93 14.27 7.47
CA THR A 115 -13.83 13.34 7.67
C THR A 115 -13.23 12.98 6.33
N LEU A 116 -11.96 13.33 6.15
CA LEU A 116 -11.13 12.98 5.00
C LEU A 116 -10.25 11.77 5.38
N PHE A 117 -9.81 11.02 4.38
CA PHE A 117 -8.94 9.86 4.55
C PHE A 117 -7.61 10.10 3.85
N ALA A 118 -6.54 9.49 4.37
CA ALA A 118 -5.21 9.71 3.79
C ALA A 118 -5.16 9.32 2.31
N GLU A 119 -4.52 10.16 1.50
CA GLU A 119 -4.26 9.92 0.08
C GLU A 119 -3.01 9.06 -0.09
N LYS A 120 -1.97 9.38 0.68
CA LYS A 120 -0.71 8.64 0.73
C LYS A 120 -0.22 8.50 2.17
N ASP A 121 0.30 7.32 2.50
CA ASP A 121 1.04 7.08 3.74
C ASP A 121 2.21 6.11 3.54
N SER A 122 3.25 6.28 4.35
CA SER A 122 4.43 5.43 4.33
C SER A 122 5.18 5.56 5.65
N PHE A 123 6.20 4.73 5.86
CA PHE A 123 7.18 4.99 6.90
C PHE A 123 8.59 4.77 6.36
N ILE A 124 9.51 5.60 6.82
CA ILE A 124 10.91 5.59 6.39
C ILE A 124 11.79 5.01 7.49
N ARG A 125 12.90 4.38 7.10
CA ARG A 125 13.70 3.54 8.01
C ARG A 125 15.18 3.89 7.91
N GLU A 126 15.75 4.41 8.98
CA GLU A 126 17.18 4.73 9.03
C GLU A 126 18.06 3.48 8.93
N GLY A 127 17.64 2.37 9.54
CA GLY A 127 18.41 1.12 9.53
C GLY A 127 18.46 0.45 8.15
N VAL A 128 17.55 0.80 7.24
CA VAL A 128 17.48 0.29 5.87
C VAL A 128 17.14 1.45 4.94
N GLN A 129 18.10 2.34 4.74
CA GLN A 129 17.83 3.70 4.25
C GLN A 129 17.12 3.81 2.89
N ASN A 130 17.28 2.81 2.03
CA ASN A 130 16.71 2.78 0.68
C ASN A 130 15.48 1.86 0.55
N SER A 131 14.89 1.40 1.66
CA SER A 131 13.64 0.65 1.59
C SER A 131 12.44 1.61 1.53
N ASN A 132 11.60 1.43 0.51
CA ASN A 132 10.25 1.98 0.50
C ASN A 132 9.28 1.05 1.25
N GLU A 133 8.33 1.62 1.97
CA GLU A 133 7.34 0.88 2.78
C GLU A 133 5.89 1.31 2.49
N GLY A 134 5.64 1.95 1.33
CA GLY A 134 4.34 2.52 0.99
C GLY A 134 3.22 1.51 0.77
N SER A 135 3.47 0.19 0.81
CA SER A 135 2.42 -0.84 0.73
C SER A 135 2.29 -1.67 2.01
N ASN A 136 2.87 -1.20 3.11
CA ASN A 136 2.72 -1.85 4.40
C ASN A 136 1.34 -1.58 4.99
N GLN A 137 0.75 -2.54 5.73
CA GLN A 137 -0.54 -2.35 6.43
C GLN A 137 -0.39 -1.55 7.73
N VAL A 138 0.85 -1.22 8.10
CA VAL A 138 1.13 -0.42 9.28
C VAL A 138 2.18 0.64 8.99
N LEU A 139 2.02 1.79 9.65
CA LEU A 139 3.02 2.84 9.73
C LEU A 139 3.78 2.68 11.05
N ARG A 140 5.09 2.45 10.98
CA ARG A 140 5.91 2.22 12.18
C ARG A 140 6.60 3.50 12.63
N ILE A 141 6.45 3.82 13.91
CA ILE A 141 7.26 4.81 14.62
C ILE A 141 8.13 4.07 15.62
N MET A 142 9.44 4.29 15.53
CA MET A 142 10.43 3.61 16.36
C MET A 142 11.69 4.46 16.45
N GLY A 143 12.49 4.27 17.49
CA GLY A 143 13.85 4.77 17.52
C GLY A 143 14.63 4.12 18.64
N THR A 144 15.93 3.94 18.43
CA THR A 144 16.94 3.57 19.44
C THR A 144 18.31 4.07 18.98
N GLY A 145 18.37 5.26 18.36
CA GLY A 145 19.58 5.76 17.70
C GLY A 145 19.60 5.38 16.21
N PRO A 146 20.50 4.51 15.71
CA PRO A 146 20.76 4.34 14.26
C PRO A 146 19.69 3.55 13.47
N THR A 147 18.49 3.38 14.03
CA THR A 147 17.42 2.54 13.50
C THR A 147 16.07 3.21 13.64
N ASN A 148 16.03 4.53 13.47
CA ASN A 148 14.79 5.28 13.60
C ASN A 148 13.82 4.97 12.47
N ASN A 149 12.54 4.95 12.82
CA ASN A 149 11.45 4.90 11.86
C ASN A 149 10.50 6.07 12.12
N ARG A 150 10.13 6.76 11.04
CA ARG A 150 9.20 7.89 11.06
C ARG A 150 8.06 7.61 10.11
N ALA A 151 6.83 7.93 10.52
CA ALA A 151 5.66 7.79 9.68
C ALA A 151 5.43 9.08 8.87
N LEU A 152 4.94 8.94 7.64
CA LEU A 152 4.56 10.01 6.73
C LEU A 152 3.11 9.81 6.32
N ILE A 153 2.31 10.87 6.36
CA ILE A 153 0.89 10.82 6.00
C ILE A 153 0.52 12.13 5.31
N ALA A 154 -0.17 12.07 4.17
CA ALA A 154 -0.71 13.24 3.50
C ALA A 154 -2.15 13.00 3.02
N PHE A 155 -2.88 14.12 2.88
CA PHE A 155 -4.27 14.16 2.45
C PHE A 155 -4.36 15.03 1.20
N ASN A 156 -5.31 14.71 0.33
CA ASN A 156 -5.48 15.41 -0.93
C ASN A 156 -5.85 16.88 -0.68
N GLN A 157 -5.09 17.79 -1.29
CA GLN A 157 -5.27 19.23 -1.12
C GLN A 157 -6.58 19.74 -1.73
N ASP A 158 -6.99 19.19 -2.87
CA ASP A 158 -8.23 19.58 -3.54
C ASP A 158 -9.44 19.18 -2.66
N ASP A 159 -9.40 18.00 -2.02
CA ASP A 159 -10.43 17.57 -1.09
C ASP A 159 -10.56 18.54 0.10
N ILE A 160 -9.45 18.95 0.71
CA ILE A 160 -9.42 19.93 1.80
C ILE A 160 -10.04 21.26 1.35
N GLN A 161 -9.63 21.79 0.19
CA GLN A 161 -10.16 23.05 -0.34
C GLN A 161 -11.65 22.96 -0.69
N ASN A 162 -12.07 21.86 -1.32
CA ASN A 162 -13.45 21.64 -1.73
C ASN A 162 -14.40 21.61 -0.52
N VAL A 163 -14.03 20.89 0.55
CA VAL A 163 -14.89 20.76 1.73
C VAL A 163 -14.94 22.02 2.59
N ALA A 164 -13.89 22.85 2.53
CA ALA A 164 -13.78 24.13 3.22
C ALA A 164 -14.39 25.32 2.46
N THR A 165 -14.70 25.16 1.16
CA THR A 165 -15.22 26.24 0.33
C THR A 165 -16.50 26.85 0.92
N GLY A 166 -16.44 28.15 1.21
CA GLY A 166 -17.57 28.91 1.75
C GLY A 166 -17.88 28.65 3.23
N LYS A 167 -16.98 27.97 3.96
CA LYS A 167 -17.12 27.70 5.40
C LYS A 167 -15.95 28.30 6.17
N THR A 168 -16.15 28.50 7.48
CA THR A 168 -15.07 28.87 8.40
C THR A 168 -14.63 27.63 9.18
N LEU A 169 -13.36 27.27 9.06
CA LEU A 169 -12.78 26.16 9.83
C LEU A 169 -12.71 26.55 11.31
N GLU A 170 -13.27 25.70 12.17
CA GLU A 170 -13.22 25.86 13.64
C GLU A 170 -12.11 25.00 14.24
N SER A 171 -11.95 23.76 13.78
CA SER A 171 -10.84 22.89 14.19
C SER A 171 -10.52 21.84 13.13
N ALA A 172 -9.27 21.39 13.12
CA ALA A 172 -8.82 20.22 12.37
C ALA A 172 -8.08 19.25 13.29
N THR A 173 -8.44 17.96 13.21
CA THR A 173 -7.84 16.91 14.03
C THR A 173 -7.40 15.75 13.16
N LEU A 174 -6.09 15.44 13.18
CA LEU A 174 -5.57 14.20 12.61
C LEU A 174 -5.74 13.08 13.62
N LYS A 175 -6.43 12.01 13.23
CA LYS A 175 -6.65 10.82 14.04
C LYS A 175 -5.87 9.64 13.46
N LEU A 176 -5.08 9.00 14.32
CA LEU A 176 -4.30 7.80 13.98
C LEU A 176 -4.64 6.67 14.94
N TYR A 177 -4.86 5.46 14.44
CA TYR A 177 -5.19 4.31 15.26
C TYR A 177 -3.95 3.48 15.57
N ILE A 178 -3.65 3.28 16.86
CA ILE A 178 -2.49 2.49 17.28
C ILE A 178 -2.90 1.01 17.36
N GLU A 179 -2.46 0.23 16.36
CA GLU A 179 -2.70 -1.21 16.26
C GLU A 179 -1.89 -1.99 17.28
N SER A 180 -0.63 -1.59 17.52
CA SER A 180 0.22 -2.23 18.52
C SER A 180 1.29 -1.30 19.10
N ASN A 181 1.67 -1.55 20.35
CA ASN A 181 2.57 -0.68 21.13
C ASN A 181 3.91 -1.31 21.52
N ASN A 182 4.08 -2.63 21.32
CA ASN A 182 5.28 -3.39 21.71
C ASN A 182 5.72 -3.26 23.20
N GLN A 183 5.05 -2.43 24.01
CA GLN A 183 5.18 -2.25 25.46
C GLN A 183 6.62 -1.97 25.93
N ASN A 184 7.41 -1.25 25.12
CA ASN A 184 8.82 -0.94 25.42
C ASN A 184 9.12 0.57 25.49
N TRP A 185 8.26 1.33 26.14
CA TRP A 185 8.35 2.79 26.25
C TRP A 185 8.96 3.29 27.57
N GLY A 186 9.38 2.40 28.47
CA GLY A 186 9.82 2.78 29.82
C GLY A 186 8.71 3.54 30.57
N ASP A 187 9.03 4.75 31.02
CA ASP A 187 8.06 5.66 31.66
C ASP A 187 7.09 6.33 30.67
N GLY A 188 7.34 6.19 29.37
CA GLY A 188 6.64 6.89 28.29
C GLY A 188 7.43 8.10 27.78
N GLN A 189 7.00 8.62 26.63
CA GLN A 189 7.55 9.84 26.06
C GLN A 189 6.55 10.47 25.08
N LEU A 190 6.88 11.67 24.61
CA LEU A 190 6.14 12.33 23.55
C LEU A 190 6.48 11.73 22.17
N ILE A 191 5.46 11.64 21.33
CA ILE A 191 5.64 11.63 19.88
C ILE A 191 5.12 12.95 19.33
N ASN A 192 5.81 13.47 18.32
CA ASN A 192 5.54 14.74 17.70
C ASN A 192 5.00 14.52 16.29
N ILE A 193 4.15 15.43 15.87
CA ILE A 193 3.80 15.62 14.48
C ILE A 193 4.38 16.94 14.00
N HIS A 194 4.92 16.95 12.79
CA HIS A 194 5.51 18.13 12.16
C HIS A 194 4.97 18.28 10.73
N SER A 195 4.66 19.52 10.34
CA SER A 195 4.31 19.86 8.95
C SER A 195 5.48 19.54 8.02
N PHE A 196 5.21 18.82 6.94
CA PHE A 196 6.20 18.37 5.98
C PHE A 196 6.44 19.45 4.91
N GLU A 197 7.70 19.68 4.52
CA GLU A 197 8.08 20.82 3.66
C GLU A 197 8.44 20.41 2.22
N THR A 198 8.29 19.14 1.85
CA THR A 198 8.73 18.65 0.55
C THR A 198 7.83 17.53 0.06
N ASP A 199 7.45 17.58 -1.21
CA ASP A 199 6.65 16.51 -1.79
C ASP A 199 7.39 15.16 -1.77
N TRP A 200 6.62 14.09 -1.71
CA TRP A 200 7.14 12.73 -1.61
C TRP A 200 6.20 11.75 -2.29
N GLN A 201 6.79 10.67 -2.81
CA GLN A 201 6.05 9.62 -3.49
C GLN A 201 5.84 8.45 -2.55
N GLU A 202 4.60 8.04 -2.32
CA GLU A 202 4.27 6.96 -1.38
C GLU A 202 5.06 5.67 -1.64
N GLY A 203 5.04 5.25 -2.90
CA GLY A 203 5.65 4.03 -3.35
C GLY A 203 4.82 2.77 -3.16
N ASN A 204 5.40 1.62 -3.53
CA ASN A 204 4.73 0.32 -3.48
C ASN A 204 5.54 -0.77 -2.76
N GLY A 205 6.56 -0.39 -1.99
CA GLY A 205 7.43 -1.29 -1.26
C GLY A 205 6.77 -1.89 -0.03
N ILE A 206 7.15 -3.13 0.28
CA ILE A 206 6.73 -3.86 1.48
C ILE A 206 7.89 -4.73 1.99
N SER A 207 8.39 -4.46 3.20
CA SER A 207 9.45 -5.28 3.79
C SER A 207 8.94 -6.50 4.60
N THR A 208 7.62 -6.66 4.74
CA THR A 208 7.00 -7.67 5.61
C THR A 208 5.74 -8.31 4.98
N PRO A 209 5.65 -9.63 4.72
CA PRO A 209 6.64 -10.71 4.75
C PRO A 209 7.20 -11.12 3.37
N VAL A 210 6.95 -10.35 2.30
CA VAL A 210 7.34 -10.72 0.91
C VAL A 210 8.31 -9.69 0.30
N SER A 211 9.47 -9.52 0.94
CA SER A 211 10.48 -8.50 0.61
C SER A 211 11.16 -8.65 -0.77
N ASN A 212 10.85 -9.66 -1.59
CA ASN A 212 11.70 -10.06 -2.72
C ASN A 212 11.01 -10.12 -4.10
N LEU A 213 9.72 -9.77 -4.22
CA LEU A 213 9.02 -9.86 -5.51
C LEU A 213 8.93 -8.53 -6.28
N LEU A 214 9.15 -7.41 -5.59
CA LEU A 214 9.07 -6.06 -6.14
C LEU A 214 10.38 -5.35 -5.83
N ASN A 215 11.01 -4.76 -6.84
CA ASN A 215 12.13 -3.86 -6.60
C ASN A 215 11.61 -2.70 -5.73
N PRO A 216 12.09 -2.52 -4.49
CA PRO A 216 11.58 -1.48 -3.57
C PRO A 216 11.99 -0.05 -3.97
N SER A 217 12.44 0.18 -5.21
CA SER A 217 13.01 1.46 -5.64
C SER A 217 11.95 2.57 -5.71
N ASP A 218 10.75 2.15 -6.10
CA ASP A 218 9.47 2.85 -6.17
C ASP A 218 9.07 3.70 -4.95
N GLY A 219 9.64 4.87 -4.60
CA GLY A 219 9.02 5.83 -3.64
C GLY A 219 9.91 6.39 -2.51
N VAL A 220 9.26 6.95 -1.48
CA VAL A 220 9.90 7.65 -0.36
C VAL A 220 10.72 6.67 0.49
N THR A 221 11.91 7.11 0.88
CA THR A 221 12.85 6.35 1.70
C THR A 221 13.51 7.28 2.72
N TRP A 222 14.35 6.73 3.61
CA TRP A 222 15.14 7.58 4.51
C TRP A 222 16.11 8.48 3.74
N SER A 223 16.58 8.02 2.58
CA SER A 223 17.57 8.70 1.76
C SER A 223 16.97 9.64 0.71
N CYS A 224 15.72 9.44 0.26
CA CYS A 224 15.12 10.28 -0.78
C CYS A 224 13.59 10.48 -0.63
N PRO A 225 13.03 11.65 -1.02
CA PRO A 225 11.58 11.89 -1.09
C PRO A 225 10.90 11.12 -2.23
N THR A 226 11.61 10.97 -3.34
CA THR A 226 11.17 10.39 -4.61
C THR A 226 12.34 9.68 -5.29
N GLU A 227 12.06 8.98 -6.41
CA GLU A 227 13.05 8.14 -7.11
C GLU A 227 14.22 8.89 -7.79
N ALA A 228 14.03 10.14 -8.22
CA ALA A 228 14.81 10.64 -9.36
C ALA A 228 15.84 11.76 -9.09
N ASP A 229 15.65 12.70 -8.15
CA ASP A 229 16.43 13.95 -8.26
C ASP A 229 17.04 14.55 -6.98
N ASP A 230 16.69 14.10 -5.76
CA ASP A 230 17.13 14.81 -4.55
C ASP A 230 17.61 13.94 -3.38
N CYS A 231 18.30 12.84 -3.69
CA CYS A 231 18.98 12.03 -2.66
C CYS A 231 20.28 12.68 -2.13
N ARG A 232 20.58 13.94 -2.50
CA ARG A 232 21.83 14.61 -2.12
C ARG A 232 21.65 15.28 -0.75
N ASN A 233 22.70 15.22 0.05
CA ASN A 233 22.82 15.77 1.41
C ASN A 233 21.78 16.82 1.81
N GLN A 234 20.74 16.41 2.56
CA GLN A 234 19.89 17.20 3.48
C GLN A 234 18.65 16.41 3.93
N TRP A 235 18.18 15.47 3.12
CA TRP A 235 16.93 14.71 3.31
C TRP A 235 16.87 13.75 4.52
N ASN A 236 17.83 13.69 5.44
CA ASN A 236 17.96 12.68 6.52
C ASN A 236 16.65 12.25 7.27
N GLY A 237 15.86 11.36 6.66
CA GLY A 237 14.53 11.01 7.12
C GLY A 237 13.46 12.11 7.01
N GLY A 238 13.54 13.01 6.03
CA GLY A 238 12.55 14.05 5.72
C GLY A 238 13.02 15.50 5.94
N LYS A 239 12.28 16.44 5.34
CA LYS A 239 12.41 17.89 5.54
C LYS A 239 11.06 18.44 6.02
N PHE A 240 11.06 19.08 7.18
CA PHE A 240 9.85 19.44 7.93
C PHE A 240 10.14 20.60 8.90
N ASP A 241 9.09 21.30 9.33
CA ASP A 241 9.21 22.34 10.36
C ASP A 241 9.74 21.71 11.65
N GLN A 242 10.81 22.28 12.21
CA GLN A 242 11.41 21.79 13.44
C GLN A 242 10.55 22.06 14.68
N ASN A 243 9.61 23.00 14.60
CA ASN A 243 8.59 23.17 15.62
C ASN A 243 7.50 22.12 15.41
N PRO A 244 7.17 21.31 16.42
CA PRO A 244 6.04 20.38 16.32
C PRO A 244 4.73 21.16 16.14
N THR A 245 3.86 20.70 15.24
CA THR A 245 2.47 21.16 15.17
C THR A 245 1.74 20.79 16.46
N ASP A 246 1.90 19.53 16.91
CA ASP A 246 1.35 19.03 18.17
C ASP A 246 2.19 17.85 18.69
N SER A 247 1.94 17.43 19.92
CA SER A 247 2.65 16.35 20.58
C SER A 247 1.74 15.59 21.55
N ILE A 248 1.84 14.26 21.55
CA ILE A 248 1.05 13.41 22.44
C ILE A 248 1.93 12.48 23.26
N TRP A 249 1.50 12.18 24.49
CA TRP A 249 2.20 11.25 25.37
C TRP A 249 1.84 9.80 25.04
N ILE A 250 2.85 8.97 24.78
CA ILE A 250 2.74 7.54 24.56
C ILE A 250 3.39 6.78 25.72
N SER A 251 2.69 5.78 26.23
CA SER A 251 3.18 4.85 27.27
C SER A 251 2.87 3.41 26.86
N ASN A 252 3.29 2.44 27.67
CA ASN A 252 3.02 1.01 27.43
C ASN A 252 1.53 0.63 27.43
N GLN A 253 0.64 1.52 27.88
CA GLN A 253 -0.81 1.27 27.91
C GLN A 253 -1.53 1.77 26.65
N VAL A 254 -0.78 2.33 25.70
CA VAL A 254 -1.33 3.03 24.54
C VAL A 254 -1.49 2.10 23.34
N GLU A 255 -2.57 1.31 23.30
CA GLU A 255 -2.83 0.30 22.25
C GLU A 255 -4.34 0.14 22.00
N GLY A 256 -4.75 -0.07 20.75
CA GLY A 256 -6.14 -0.34 20.37
C GLY A 256 -7.07 0.86 20.43
N TYR A 257 -6.55 2.08 20.21
CA TYR A 257 -7.38 3.29 20.16
C TYR A 257 -6.81 4.40 19.28
N TRP A 258 -7.67 5.38 19.01
CA TRP A 258 -7.36 6.59 18.24
C TRP A 258 -6.62 7.63 19.07
N VAL A 259 -5.38 7.91 18.71
CA VAL A 259 -4.71 9.13 19.12
C VAL A 259 -5.09 10.28 18.20
N LYS A 260 -4.96 11.52 18.71
CA LYS A 260 -5.44 12.73 18.05
C LYS A 260 -4.39 13.81 18.16
N PHE A 261 -4.10 14.45 17.04
CA PHE A 261 -3.27 15.64 16.96
C PHE A 261 -4.12 16.82 16.50
N ASP A 262 -3.96 17.97 17.16
CA ASP A 262 -4.49 19.23 16.65
C ASP A 262 -3.60 19.72 15.50
N VAL A 263 -4.18 19.88 14.32
CA VAL A 263 -3.49 20.36 13.11
C VAL A 263 -4.21 21.56 12.52
N THR A 264 -4.99 22.27 13.33
CA THR A 264 -5.85 23.38 12.89
C THR A 264 -5.05 24.47 12.18
N ASP A 265 -3.93 24.89 12.75
CA ASP A 265 -3.09 25.95 12.19
C ASP A 265 -2.50 25.54 10.83
N ASP A 266 -1.98 24.32 10.72
CA ASP A 266 -1.44 23.78 9.45
C ASP A 266 -2.51 23.76 8.35
N ILE A 267 -3.76 23.35 8.66
CA ILE A 267 -4.85 23.35 7.67
C ILE A 267 -5.23 24.77 7.27
N LEU A 268 -5.24 25.73 8.20
CA LEU A 268 -5.50 27.13 7.88
C LEU A 268 -4.43 27.67 6.92
N ASP A 269 -3.17 27.32 7.13
CA ASP A 269 -2.06 27.70 6.27
C ASP A 269 -2.21 27.08 4.87
N TYR A 270 -2.54 25.79 4.76
CA TYR A 270 -2.79 25.11 3.48
C TYR A 270 -4.01 25.66 2.73
N LEU A 271 -5.03 26.15 3.44
CA LEU A 271 -6.17 26.82 2.83
C LEU A 271 -5.83 28.23 2.34
N SER A 272 -4.80 28.87 2.91
CA SER A 272 -4.45 30.26 2.62
C SER A 272 -3.55 30.42 1.40
N SER A 273 -2.61 29.50 1.16
CA SER A 273 -1.82 29.34 -0.10
C SER A 273 -0.63 28.39 0.03
N GLU A 274 -0.35 27.83 1.21
CA GLU A 274 0.80 26.94 1.41
C GLU A 274 0.58 25.58 0.72
N GLU A 275 1.65 25.00 0.21
CA GLU A 275 1.60 23.65 -0.37
C GLU A 275 1.43 22.63 0.76
N ASN A 276 0.47 21.73 0.61
CA ASN A 276 0.23 20.64 1.54
C ASN A 276 1.04 19.40 1.12
N PHE A 277 2.06 19.07 1.92
CA PHE A 277 2.83 17.83 1.76
C PHE A 277 2.53 16.80 2.85
N GLY A 278 1.55 17.09 3.71
CA GLY A 278 1.18 16.29 4.86
C GLY A 278 2.14 16.48 6.03
N TRP A 279 2.29 15.41 6.81
CA TRP A 279 3.03 15.43 8.06
C TRP A 279 4.01 14.27 8.19
N ILE A 280 5.02 14.51 9.01
CA ILE A 280 5.89 13.47 9.57
C ILE A 280 5.59 13.29 11.06
N ILE A 281 5.49 12.03 11.48
CA ILE A 281 5.29 11.65 12.88
C ILE A 281 6.49 10.84 13.37
N MET A 282 7.06 11.28 14.48
CA MET A 282 8.30 10.73 15.04
C MET A 282 8.32 10.86 16.56
N LYS A 283 9.22 10.12 17.22
CA LYS A 283 9.43 10.30 18.67
C LYS A 283 10.14 11.62 18.93
N SER A 284 9.81 12.29 20.04
CA SER A 284 10.55 13.50 20.43
C SER A 284 11.99 13.17 20.85
N ASP A 285 12.21 11.99 21.43
CA ASP A 285 13.55 11.43 21.65
C ASP A 285 13.73 10.13 20.86
N GLU A 286 14.28 10.24 19.66
CA GLU A 286 14.58 9.09 18.79
C GLU A 286 15.67 8.15 19.35
N ASN A 287 16.43 8.55 20.39
CA ASN A 287 17.44 7.69 21.00
C ASN A 287 16.90 6.79 22.12
N SER A 288 15.78 7.17 22.73
CA SER A 288 15.11 6.37 23.75
C SER A 288 14.48 5.10 23.16
N GLU A 289 14.03 4.15 23.98
CA GLU A 289 13.27 2.99 23.50
C GLU A 289 11.79 3.35 23.22
N GLY A 290 11.09 2.50 22.48
CA GLY A 290 9.67 2.68 22.17
C GLY A 290 9.38 2.41 20.71
N GLN A 291 8.28 1.71 20.45
CA GLN A 291 7.79 1.41 19.12
C GLN A 291 6.28 1.39 19.13
N ILE A 292 5.63 2.00 18.15
CA ILE A 292 4.21 1.78 17.87
C ILE A 292 4.04 1.47 16.39
N ASN A 293 3.02 0.69 16.08
CA ASN A 293 2.52 0.50 14.73
C ASN A 293 1.11 1.10 14.65
N ILE A 294 0.93 2.00 13.71
CA ILE A 294 -0.33 2.68 13.41
C ILE A 294 -0.95 2.00 12.20
N ALA A 295 -2.27 1.87 12.15
CA ALA A 295 -2.95 1.38 10.96
C ALA A 295 -2.68 2.32 9.77
N SER A 296 -2.21 1.76 8.65
CA SER A 296 -2.08 2.52 7.40
C SER A 296 -3.37 2.49 6.60
N ARG A 297 -3.38 3.20 5.48
CA ARG A 297 -4.43 3.15 4.46
C ARG A 297 -4.63 1.75 3.88
N GLU A 298 -3.58 0.93 3.83
CA GLU A 298 -3.60 -0.45 3.32
C GLU A 298 -4.22 -1.44 4.32
N ALA A 299 -4.43 -1.03 5.58
CA ALA A 299 -5.04 -1.86 6.61
C ALA A 299 -6.55 -2.12 6.37
N GLN A 300 -7.18 -1.39 5.45
CA GLN A 300 -8.63 -1.42 5.13
C GLN A 300 -9.58 -1.03 6.27
N SER A 301 -9.12 -1.03 7.51
CA SER A 301 -9.83 -0.61 8.72
C SER A 301 -8.94 0.30 9.55
N HIS A 302 -9.57 1.21 10.32
CA HIS A 302 -8.88 2.21 11.14
C HIS A 302 -7.84 3.07 10.39
N ILE A 303 -8.07 3.28 9.09
CA ILE A 303 -7.19 4.08 8.23
C ILE A 303 -7.08 5.53 8.76
N PRO A 304 -5.94 6.22 8.56
CA PRO A 304 -5.76 7.59 9.05
C PRO A 304 -6.88 8.54 8.60
N GLU A 305 -7.37 9.37 9.53
CA GLU A 305 -8.50 10.27 9.32
C GLU A 305 -8.13 11.72 9.64
N LEU A 306 -8.47 12.66 8.76
CA LEU A 306 -8.42 14.09 9.03
C LEU A 306 -9.85 14.59 9.24
N VAL A 307 -10.16 14.99 10.47
CA VAL A 307 -11.49 15.46 10.85
C VAL A 307 -11.50 16.98 10.90
N LEU A 308 -12.30 17.60 10.04
CA LEU A 308 -12.51 19.03 9.97
C LEU A 308 -13.87 19.37 10.58
N VAL A 309 -13.90 20.36 11.47
CA VAL A 309 -15.14 20.92 12.04
C VAL A 309 -15.24 22.36 11.59
N PHE A 310 -16.39 22.72 11.04
CA PHE A 310 -16.69 24.07 10.57
C PHE A 310 -17.71 24.74 11.50
N SER A 311 -17.70 26.07 11.56
CA SER A 311 -18.72 26.81 12.30
C SER A 311 -20.12 26.59 11.70
N ASP A 312 -21.13 26.47 12.56
CA ASP A 312 -22.52 26.64 12.14
C ASP A 312 -22.77 28.14 11.89
N ASP A 313 -23.11 28.52 10.65
CA ASP A 313 -23.49 29.91 10.31
C ASP A 313 -24.79 30.38 11.03
#